data_AF-A0A257TLK6-F1
#
_entry.id   AF-A0A257TLK6-F1
#
_cell.length_a   1.000
_cell.length_b   1.000
_cell.length_c   1.000
_cell.angle_alpha   90.00
_cell.angle_beta   90.00
_cell.angle_gamma   90.00
#
_symmetry.space_group_name_H-M   'P 1'
#
loop_
_entity.id
_entity.type
_entity.pdbx_description
1 polymer ?
#
loop_
_entity_poly.entity_id
_entity_poly.type
_entity_poly.pdbx_seq_one_letter_code
_entity_poly.pdbx_strand_id
1 'polypeptide(L)'
;MSFDESSMTLNGTVPAGYVLSPFIEVYIRLVMRDGTTETYPMESPEENPVRISVRSPEAQEDILVISPERNQRLTLDNLMIAASMLYAPESVDRKKTKLYFDGLDVTADAVVSGDIIVYSPSKFPMAVSRGIHTAKVVLYKSDGSEYRSLEWSFFVLTPGEEEQAGGFTYQGRGQIELRNETISGTSTWYNRGDLNVGATALGVNLGANLHLTSEEKSYRQPQDRYGLSIGTSWLSLKLGDSYPTFSPLIMNGLRVRGASGKLSLGFFNLEAAYGQTVRGIGGQYLDTTVVSSGPIGQLTGANYIRLNDSTFVNVDYGTYSRDLFAIRPSFDFGSHARLGFTYLKSSDELSSINFGNSPNQNLVLGSDFAMNFDSHRINFLAEGAVSMLNQNTAVGTRSAAYIDSISNSDAGTQLDKIVPISTLSQLITINEFLIPLDPSKLSSLSWDVSLGLNYFNTFAKIGYVYRGPDYNSFGQPFIRTDIRGLNFFLRPRLFSNQVLLSISYENLFDNLQNNKFATTNYVNTNVAASYFPMTILPSVTVGFSSYYNSNSLAVDSAFAVDNTTIRYYIESSYGFNYGVRHNVSVSFGISNRKDRVLL
;
A
#
# COMPACT_ATOMS: atom_id res chain seq x y z
N MET A 1 4.01 66.66 -15.04
CA MET A 1 5.15 66.00 -15.70
C MET A 1 6.11 67.07 -16.17
N SER A 2 7.40 66.77 -16.21
CA SER A 2 8.43 67.60 -16.82
C SER A 2 9.17 66.77 -17.86
N PHE A 3 9.49 67.38 -19.00
CA PHE A 3 10.35 66.78 -20.02
C PHE A 3 11.72 67.43 -19.92
N ASP A 4 12.75 66.62 -19.75
CA ASP A 4 14.14 67.06 -19.80
C ASP A 4 14.68 66.81 -21.21
N GLU A 5 14.82 67.90 -21.98
CA GLU A 5 15.30 67.86 -23.37
C GLU A 5 16.75 67.37 -23.48
N SER A 6 17.57 67.51 -22.43
CA SER A 6 18.99 67.14 -22.46
C SER A 6 19.20 65.63 -22.32
N SER A 7 18.32 64.96 -21.56
CA SER A 7 18.36 63.52 -21.31
C SER A 7 17.29 62.74 -22.07
N MET A 8 16.39 63.43 -22.78
CA MET A 8 15.21 62.85 -23.43
C MET A 8 14.34 62.05 -22.45
N THR A 9 14.23 62.51 -21.19
CA THR A 9 13.44 61.83 -20.15
C THR A 9 12.18 62.59 -19.78
N LEU A 10 11.08 61.84 -19.60
CA LEU A 10 9.82 62.35 -19.08
C LEU A 10 9.68 61.93 -17.61
N ASN A 11 9.61 62.90 -16.70
CA ASN A 11 9.43 62.66 -15.28
C ASN A 11 8.01 63.09 -14.84
N GLY A 12 7.34 62.24 -14.05
CA GLY A 12 5.99 62.50 -13.56
C GLY A 12 5.78 61.96 -12.15
N THR A 13 4.97 62.66 -11.35
CA THR A 13 4.55 62.22 -10.02
C THR A 13 3.07 61.82 -10.08
N VAL A 14 2.74 60.61 -9.64
CA VAL A 14 1.35 60.16 -9.48
C VAL A 14 0.84 60.63 -8.10
N PRO A 15 -0.31 61.31 -8.00
CA PRO A 15 -0.82 61.76 -6.70
C PRO A 15 -1.19 60.58 -5.80
N ALA A 16 -0.97 60.70 -4.49
CA ALA A 16 -1.13 59.62 -3.52
C ALA A 16 -2.52 58.94 -3.55
N GLY A 17 -3.59 59.69 -3.83
CA GLY A 17 -4.95 59.14 -3.92
C GLY A 17 -5.19 58.16 -5.07
N TYR A 18 -4.28 58.10 -6.05
CA TYR A 18 -4.37 57.20 -7.21
C TYR A 18 -3.42 55.99 -7.10
N VAL A 19 -2.68 55.85 -6.00
CA VAL A 19 -1.75 54.74 -5.77
C VAL A 19 -2.42 53.69 -4.90
N LEU A 20 -3.02 52.68 -5.53
CA LEU A 20 -3.75 51.59 -4.85
C LEU A 20 -3.02 50.25 -5.02
N SER A 21 -3.06 49.43 -3.97
CA SER A 21 -2.54 48.04 -4.01
C SER A 21 -3.47 47.14 -4.82
N PRO A 22 -2.98 46.14 -5.58
CA PRO A 22 -1.59 45.65 -5.64
C PRO A 22 -0.71 46.28 -6.74
N PHE A 23 -1.27 47.08 -7.63
CA PHE A 23 -0.55 47.78 -8.70
C PHE A 23 -1.35 49.00 -9.17
N ILE A 24 -0.65 49.94 -9.81
CA ILE A 24 -1.27 51.00 -10.63
C ILE A 24 -1.12 50.68 -12.11
N GLU A 25 -2.09 51.12 -12.91
CA GLU A 25 -2.08 51.03 -14.37
C GLU A 25 -1.89 52.42 -14.97
N VAL A 26 -0.91 52.58 -15.86
CA VAL A 26 -0.56 53.86 -16.48
C VAL A 26 -0.22 53.67 -17.96
N TYR A 27 -0.67 54.58 -18.81
CA TYR A 27 -0.13 54.76 -20.15
C TYR A 27 0.29 56.22 -20.34
N ILE A 28 1.26 56.44 -21.23
CA ILE A 28 1.74 57.79 -21.56
C ILE A 28 1.21 58.14 -22.94
N ARG A 29 0.65 59.35 -23.08
CA ARG A 29 0.23 59.92 -24.37
C ARG A 29 1.00 61.20 -24.60
N LEU A 30 1.80 61.23 -25.66
CA LEU A 30 2.56 62.38 -26.13
C LEU A 30 1.81 63.00 -27.30
N VAL A 31 1.61 64.32 -27.25
CA VAL A 31 1.01 65.09 -28.35
C VAL A 31 2.08 66.04 -28.88
N MET A 32 2.46 65.84 -30.14
CA MET A 32 3.51 66.61 -30.82
C MET A 32 2.96 67.94 -31.32
N ARG A 33 3.85 68.89 -31.62
CA ARG A 33 3.47 70.25 -32.07
C ARG A 33 2.75 70.27 -33.42
N ASP A 34 2.93 69.24 -34.24
CA ASP A 34 2.24 69.05 -35.51
C ASP A 34 0.85 68.40 -35.36
N GLY A 35 0.42 68.12 -34.12
CA GLY A 35 -0.85 67.50 -33.79
C GLY A 35 -0.84 65.96 -33.81
N THR A 36 0.28 65.34 -34.17
CA THR A 36 0.41 63.88 -34.09
C THR A 36 0.47 63.43 -32.63
N THR A 37 -0.01 62.21 -32.37
CA THR A 37 -0.01 61.62 -31.03
C THR A 37 0.76 60.30 -31.06
N GLU A 38 1.64 60.11 -30.10
CA GLU A 38 2.28 58.82 -29.82
C GLU A 38 1.92 58.35 -28.40
N THR A 39 1.81 57.04 -28.20
CA THR A 39 1.49 56.46 -26.89
C THR A 39 2.48 55.38 -26.50
N TYR A 40 2.64 55.19 -25.19
CA TYR A 40 3.30 54.04 -24.60
C TYR A 40 2.35 53.38 -23.60
N PRO A 41 1.94 52.11 -23.82
CA PRO A 41 2.31 51.24 -24.94
C PRO A 41 1.75 51.71 -26.31
N MET A 42 2.37 51.27 -27.41
CA MET A 42 1.99 51.72 -28.75
C MET A 42 0.67 51.13 -29.25
N GLU A 43 0.29 49.94 -28.77
CA GLU A 43 -0.95 49.25 -29.17
C GLU A 43 -1.98 49.29 -28.04
N SER A 44 -3.18 49.77 -28.35
CA SER A 44 -4.35 49.82 -27.45
C SER A 44 -4.00 50.22 -25.99
N PRO A 45 -3.37 51.38 -25.74
CA PRO A 45 -2.86 51.77 -24.42
C PRO A 45 -3.94 51.90 -23.34
N GLU A 46 -5.20 52.13 -23.72
CA GLU A 46 -6.34 52.18 -22.81
C GLU A 46 -6.81 50.77 -22.41
N GLU A 47 -6.64 49.76 -23.27
CA GLU A 47 -7.01 48.37 -22.97
C GLU A 47 -5.84 47.58 -22.34
N ASN A 48 -4.60 47.94 -22.65
CA ASN A 48 -3.38 47.27 -22.18
C ASN A 48 -2.35 48.26 -21.59
N PRO A 49 -2.64 48.96 -20.48
CA PRO A 49 -1.70 49.90 -19.85
C PRO A 49 -0.53 49.19 -19.16
N VAL A 50 0.53 49.93 -18.86
CA VAL A 50 1.67 49.42 -18.07
C VAL A 50 1.25 49.25 -16.61
N ARG A 51 1.52 48.07 -16.03
CA ARG A 51 1.29 47.79 -14.62
C ARG A 51 2.54 48.01 -13.78
N ILE A 52 2.44 48.87 -12.77
CA ILE A 52 3.50 49.13 -11.79
C ILE A 52 3.04 48.62 -10.43
N SER A 53 3.71 47.59 -9.90
CA SER A 53 3.35 47.01 -8.59
C SER A 53 3.54 48.01 -7.45
N VAL A 54 2.53 48.13 -6.59
CA VAL A 54 2.57 48.97 -5.38
C VAL A 54 2.93 48.08 -4.21
N ARG A 55 4.04 48.39 -3.53
CA ARG A 55 4.42 47.73 -2.28
C ARG A 55 4.14 48.68 -1.12
N SER A 56 3.44 48.20 -0.09
CA SER A 56 3.33 48.94 1.16
C SER A 56 4.70 48.95 1.83
N PRO A 57 5.21 50.10 2.31
CA PRO A 57 6.35 50.09 3.21
C PRO A 57 5.89 49.45 4.52
N GLU A 58 6.38 48.24 4.82
CA GLU A 58 6.28 47.69 6.17
C GLU A 58 6.98 48.67 7.12
N ALA A 59 6.32 49.03 8.22
CA ALA A 59 6.95 49.80 9.28
C ALA A 59 8.12 48.97 9.82
N GLN A 60 9.35 49.45 9.65
CA GLN A 60 10.53 48.81 10.22
C GLN A 60 10.40 48.82 11.76
N GLU A 61 10.28 47.64 12.36
CA GLU A 61 10.28 47.50 13.82
C GLU A 61 11.71 47.67 14.35
N ASP A 62 11.90 48.49 15.38
CA ASP A 62 13.21 48.69 16.03
C ASP A 62 13.81 47.39 16.58
N ILE A 63 12.95 46.41 16.92
CA ILE A 63 13.32 45.07 17.36
C ILE A 63 12.66 44.07 16.41
N LEU A 64 13.47 43.40 15.59
CA LEU A 64 13.02 42.35 14.69
C LEU A 64 13.29 40.98 15.32
N VAL A 65 12.25 40.19 15.56
CA VAL A 65 12.39 38.80 16.03
C VAL A 65 12.93 37.94 14.88
N ILE A 66 14.09 37.32 15.07
CA ILE A 66 14.71 36.41 14.09
C ILE A 66 14.29 34.97 14.39
N SER A 67 14.30 34.58 15.66
CA SER A 67 13.91 33.23 16.10
C SER A 67 13.65 33.19 17.63
N PRO A 68 12.73 32.37 18.13
CA PRO A 68 11.62 31.79 17.39
C PRO A 68 10.63 32.89 16.97
N GLU A 69 9.94 32.71 15.85
CA GLU A 69 8.84 33.61 15.47
C GLU A 69 7.73 33.61 16.53
N ARG A 70 6.91 34.67 16.54
CA ARG A 70 5.79 34.79 17.48
C ARG A 70 4.84 33.60 17.31
N ASN A 71 4.55 32.91 18.41
CA ASN A 71 3.73 31.69 18.47
C ASN A 71 4.30 30.48 17.70
N GLN A 72 5.56 30.50 17.30
CA GLN A 72 6.20 29.36 16.64
C GLN A 72 6.18 28.13 17.57
N ARG A 73 5.96 26.96 16.98
CA ARG A 73 6.04 25.66 17.65
C ARG A 73 7.29 24.95 17.16
N LEU A 74 8.15 24.50 18.06
CA LEU A 74 9.42 23.90 17.71
C LEU A 74 9.89 22.91 18.78
N THR A 75 10.81 22.02 18.41
CA THR A 75 11.49 21.13 19.35
C THR A 75 12.65 21.82 20.06
N LEU A 76 13.08 21.25 21.19
CA LEU A 76 14.20 21.78 21.97
C LEU A 76 15.51 21.86 21.15
N ASP A 77 15.75 20.89 20.26
CA ASP A 77 16.95 20.83 19.40
C ASP A 77 17.02 21.99 18.40
N ASN A 78 15.86 22.57 18.04
CA ASN A 78 15.73 23.67 17.09
C ASN A 78 15.55 25.03 17.78
N LEU A 79 15.54 25.09 19.12
CA LEU A 79 15.31 26.33 19.85
C LEU A 79 16.53 27.26 19.76
N MET A 80 16.34 28.49 19.32
CA MET A 80 17.34 29.54 19.40
C MET A 80 16.60 30.87 19.59
N ILE A 81 16.99 31.66 20.58
CA ILE A 81 16.37 32.98 20.80
C ILE A 81 17.29 34.03 20.18
N ALA A 82 16.82 34.70 19.13
CA ALA A 82 17.57 35.68 18.37
C ALA A 82 16.69 36.87 17.99
N ALA A 83 17.20 38.07 18.21
CA ALA A 83 16.56 39.31 17.81
C ALA A 83 17.58 40.28 17.20
N SER A 84 17.15 41.01 16.19
CA SER A 84 17.90 42.09 15.56
C SER A 84 17.40 43.45 16.04
N MET A 85 18.34 44.35 16.21
CA MET A 85 18.18 45.76 16.57
C MET A 85 18.66 46.66 15.44
N LEU A 86 18.77 46.13 14.21
CA LEU A 86 19.33 46.82 13.05
C LEU A 86 18.66 48.17 12.77
N TYR A 87 17.37 48.26 13.08
CA TYR A 87 16.55 49.47 12.87
C TYR A 87 16.39 50.32 14.13
N ALA A 88 17.00 49.94 15.26
CA ALA A 88 16.98 50.76 16.45
C ALA A 88 17.81 52.05 16.26
N PRO A 89 17.33 53.21 16.75
CA PRO A 89 18.03 54.49 16.57
C PRO A 89 19.36 54.51 17.34
N GLU A 90 20.32 55.33 16.89
CA GLU A 90 21.65 55.46 17.51
C GLU A 90 21.64 55.84 18.99
N SER A 91 20.53 56.40 19.48
CA SER A 91 20.33 56.69 20.90
C SER A 91 20.25 55.44 21.80
N VAL A 92 20.07 54.25 21.21
CA VAL A 92 20.05 52.96 21.91
C VAL A 92 21.48 52.47 22.14
N ASP A 93 21.82 52.22 23.40
CA ASP A 93 23.08 51.59 23.79
C ASP A 93 22.93 50.07 23.70
N ARG A 94 23.41 49.51 22.59
CA ARG A 94 23.34 48.07 22.26
C ARG A 94 24.04 47.20 23.31
N LYS A 95 25.02 47.74 24.05
CA LYS A 95 25.72 47.00 25.12
C LYS A 95 24.90 46.90 26.40
N LYS A 96 23.89 47.77 26.56
CA LYS A 96 22.96 47.74 27.69
C LYS A 96 21.68 46.98 27.39
N THR A 97 21.49 46.50 26.16
CA THR A 97 20.35 45.65 25.80
C THR A 97 20.29 44.42 26.69
N LYS A 98 19.09 44.10 27.16
CA LYS A 98 18.84 42.90 27.96
C LYS A 98 17.97 41.91 27.23
N LEU A 99 18.27 40.63 27.41
CA LEU A 99 17.45 39.52 26.97
C LEU A 99 16.95 38.74 28.18
N TYR A 100 15.66 38.47 28.19
CA TYR A 100 14.99 37.65 29.19
C TYR A 100 14.39 36.41 28.54
N PHE A 101 14.47 35.28 29.24
CA PHE A 101 13.82 34.03 28.87
C PHE A 101 13.01 33.53 30.07
N ASP A 102 11.70 33.33 29.90
CA ASP A 102 10.73 33.03 30.96
C ASP A 102 10.84 33.97 32.18
N GLY A 103 11.11 35.26 31.91
CA GLY A 103 11.27 36.30 32.94
C GLY A 103 12.64 36.32 33.64
N LEU A 104 13.55 35.39 33.35
CA LEU A 104 14.93 35.41 33.87
C LEU A 104 15.84 36.22 32.95
N ASP A 105 16.66 37.11 33.54
CA ASP A 105 17.69 37.87 32.81
C ASP A 105 18.82 36.92 32.37
N VAL A 106 18.90 36.64 31.08
CA VAL A 106 19.88 35.73 30.46
C VAL A 106 20.95 36.48 29.68
N THR A 107 21.03 37.80 29.85
CA THR A 107 21.89 38.69 29.05
C THR A 107 23.37 38.31 29.14
N ALA A 108 23.85 37.83 30.30
CA ALA A 108 25.25 37.44 30.49
C ALA A 108 25.67 36.21 29.68
N ASP A 109 24.70 35.35 29.35
CA ASP A 109 24.90 34.10 28.59
C ASP A 109 24.54 34.26 27.11
N ALA A 110 23.96 35.39 26.74
CA ALA A 110 23.67 35.76 25.36
C ALA A 110 24.91 36.33 24.67
N VAL A 111 25.03 36.06 23.36
CA VAL A 111 26.07 36.63 22.50
C VAL A 111 25.47 37.83 21.79
N VAL A 112 26.03 39.01 22.04
CA VAL A 112 25.72 40.24 21.30
C VAL A 112 26.80 40.47 20.25
N SER A 113 26.43 40.47 18.97
CA SER A 113 27.33 40.73 17.85
C SER A 113 26.71 41.78 16.92
N GLY A 114 27.25 43.00 16.98
CA GLY A 114 26.71 44.14 16.24
C GLY A 114 25.30 44.46 16.71
N ASP A 115 24.33 44.33 15.80
CA ASP A 115 22.92 44.62 16.06
C ASP A 115 22.10 43.37 16.39
N ILE A 116 22.73 42.20 16.57
CA ILE A 116 22.02 40.95 16.86
C ILE A 116 22.38 40.47 18.27
N ILE A 117 21.36 40.09 19.04
CA ILE A 117 21.49 39.36 20.29
C ILE A 117 20.98 37.93 20.08
N VAL A 118 21.80 36.94 20.46
CA VAL A 118 21.50 35.51 20.29
C VAL A 118 21.73 34.76 21.59
N TYR A 119 20.81 33.89 21.95
CA TYR A 119 20.88 33.02 23.10
C TYR A 119 20.62 31.57 22.69
N SER A 120 21.63 30.73 22.91
CA SER A 120 21.70 29.35 22.42
C SER A 120 21.30 28.35 23.52
N PRO A 121 20.65 27.22 23.17
CA PRO A 121 20.26 26.18 24.14
C PRO A 121 21.38 25.63 24.99
N SER A 122 22.60 25.58 24.45
CA SER A 122 23.78 25.10 25.17
C SER A 122 24.14 25.92 26.42
N LYS A 123 23.54 27.11 26.56
CA LYS A 123 23.76 28.06 27.67
C LYS A 123 22.57 28.20 28.61
N PHE A 124 21.52 27.39 28.44
CA PHE A 124 20.33 27.51 29.27
C PHE A 124 20.62 27.11 30.73
N PRO A 125 20.31 27.96 31.72
CA PRO A 125 20.63 27.72 33.12
C PRO A 125 19.78 26.60 33.74
N MET A 126 18.71 26.17 33.05
CA MET A 126 17.76 25.16 33.49
C MET A 126 17.31 24.29 32.32
N ALA A 127 16.84 23.07 32.62
CA ALA A 127 16.16 22.24 31.64
C ALA A 127 14.84 22.93 31.21
N VAL A 128 14.73 23.28 29.93
CA VAL A 128 13.53 23.88 29.36
C VAL A 128 12.42 22.83 29.38
N SER A 129 11.35 23.13 30.13
CA SER A 129 10.16 22.28 30.19
C SER A 129 9.40 22.28 28.86
N ARG A 130 8.43 21.39 28.71
CA ARG A 130 7.51 21.42 27.58
C ARG A 130 6.42 22.47 27.84
N GLY A 131 5.94 23.14 26.81
CA GLY A 131 4.83 24.09 26.92
C GLY A 131 5.13 25.47 26.36
N ILE A 132 4.41 26.48 26.87
CA ILE A 132 4.56 27.88 26.44
C ILE A 132 5.75 28.49 27.17
N HIS A 133 6.60 29.15 26.40
CA HIS A 133 7.75 29.91 26.88
C HIS A 133 7.70 31.34 26.36
N THR A 134 8.38 32.27 27.03
CA THR A 134 8.45 33.68 26.63
C THR A 134 9.89 34.16 26.48
N ALA A 135 10.09 35.02 25.48
CA ALA A 135 11.33 35.78 25.32
C ALA A 135 10.99 37.27 25.33
N LYS A 136 11.86 38.07 25.96
CA LYS A 136 11.72 39.52 26.00
C LYS A 136 13.05 40.20 25.76
N VAL A 137 13.08 41.14 24.82
CA VAL A 137 14.23 42.03 24.59
C VAL A 137 13.88 43.41 25.11
N VAL A 138 14.80 44.02 25.86
CA VAL A 138 14.66 45.39 26.37
C VAL A 138 15.85 46.22 25.90
N LEU A 139 15.57 47.26 25.13
CA LEU A 139 16.54 48.23 24.65
C LEU A 139 16.65 49.38 25.66
N TYR A 140 17.87 49.83 25.92
CA TYR A 140 18.16 50.95 26.83
C TYR A 140 18.89 52.07 26.11
N LYS A 141 18.68 53.30 26.55
CA LYS A 141 19.47 54.46 26.13
C LYS A 141 20.79 54.53 26.90
N SER A 142 21.71 55.37 26.43
CA SER A 142 23.01 55.62 27.09
C SER A 142 22.87 56.11 28.54
N ASP A 143 21.80 56.82 28.87
CA ASP A 143 21.48 57.30 30.23
C ASP A 143 20.92 56.20 31.17
N GLY A 144 20.68 54.99 30.65
CA GLY A 144 20.13 53.86 31.41
C GLY A 144 18.60 53.82 31.47
N SER A 145 17.88 54.76 30.85
CA SER A 145 16.43 54.67 30.71
C SER A 145 16.03 53.61 29.67
N GLU A 146 14.93 52.90 29.91
CA GLU A 146 14.36 51.98 28.93
C GLU A 146 13.86 52.76 27.70
N TYR A 147 14.26 52.32 26.51
CA TYR A 147 13.80 52.87 25.24
C TYR A 147 12.54 52.16 24.76
N ARG A 148 12.62 50.83 24.65
CA ARG A 148 11.56 49.97 24.11
C ARG A 148 11.78 48.53 24.56
N SER A 149 10.70 47.81 24.79
CA SER A 149 10.76 46.37 25.02
C SER A 149 9.80 45.62 24.09
N LEU A 150 10.18 44.40 23.74
CA LEU A 150 9.37 43.47 22.97
C LEU A 150 9.36 42.12 23.64
N GLU A 151 8.17 41.65 23.99
CA GLU A 151 7.93 40.32 24.55
C GLU A 151 7.12 39.48 23.54
N TRP A 152 7.48 38.21 23.39
CA TRP A 152 6.75 37.26 22.57
C TRP A 152 6.81 35.86 23.18
N SER A 153 5.84 35.03 22.78
CA SER A 153 5.70 33.66 23.26
C SER A 153 5.89 32.66 22.13
N PHE A 154 6.32 31.46 22.47
CA PHE A 154 6.48 30.31 21.57
C PHE A 154 6.24 29.00 22.34
N PHE A 155 6.16 27.87 21.62
CA PHE A 155 5.86 26.56 22.21
C PHE A 155 7.02 25.59 22.00
N VAL A 156 7.46 24.95 23.07
CA VAL A 156 8.47 23.88 23.04
C VAL A 156 7.78 22.52 23.11
N LEU A 157 7.95 21.71 22.06
CA LEU A 157 7.32 20.40 21.85
C LEU A 157 8.33 19.24 21.93
N THR A 158 7.86 18.00 22.08
CA THR A 158 8.70 16.80 21.89
C THR A 158 8.89 16.46 20.41
N PRO A 159 10.02 15.83 20.04
CA PRO A 159 10.18 15.22 18.72
C PRO A 159 9.02 14.26 18.40
N GLY A 160 8.25 14.55 17.35
CA GLY A 160 7.04 13.84 16.95
C GLY A 160 5.72 14.60 17.21
N GLU A 161 5.68 15.52 18.17
CA GLU A 161 4.51 16.40 18.38
C GLU A 161 4.43 17.51 17.33
N GLU A 162 5.56 17.97 16.80
CA GLU A 162 5.64 18.93 15.69
C GLU A 162 5.03 18.33 14.40
N GLU A 163 5.18 17.02 14.22
CA GLU A 163 4.61 16.22 13.11
C GLU A 163 3.10 15.95 13.30
N GLN A 164 2.63 15.92 14.55
CA GLN A 164 1.22 15.73 14.93
C GLN A 164 0.46 17.05 15.11
N ALA A 165 1.16 18.18 15.25
CA ALA A 165 0.61 19.50 15.51
C ALA A 165 0.12 20.22 14.24
N GLY A 166 -0.73 19.54 13.45
CA GLY A 166 -1.82 20.21 12.75
C GLY A 166 -1.52 20.95 11.45
N GLY A 167 -0.59 20.48 10.62
CA GLY A 167 -0.54 20.89 9.21
C GLY A 167 -1.48 20.02 8.35
N PHE A 168 -2.31 20.64 7.50
CA PHE A 168 -2.88 19.92 6.35
C PHE A 168 -1.73 19.63 5.38
N THR A 169 -1.33 18.37 5.29
CA THR A 169 -0.34 17.93 4.31
C THR A 169 -1.07 17.20 3.19
N TYR A 170 -0.62 17.38 1.95
CA TYR A 170 -1.17 16.67 0.81
C TYR A 170 -0.05 16.30 -0.16
N GLN A 171 -0.25 15.19 -0.85
CA GLN A 171 0.61 14.74 -1.93
C GLN A 171 -0.25 14.15 -3.03
N GLY A 172 0.19 14.31 -4.27
CA GLY A 172 -0.53 13.82 -5.44
C GLY A 172 0.42 13.37 -6.53
N ARG A 173 0.04 12.31 -7.25
CA ARG A 173 0.69 11.86 -8.48
C ARG A 173 -0.39 11.60 -9.51
N GLY A 174 -0.26 12.22 -10.67
CA GLY A 174 -1.08 11.96 -11.85
C GLY A 174 -0.23 11.48 -13.02
N GLN A 175 -0.75 10.57 -13.83
CA GLN A 175 -0.15 10.13 -15.08
C GLN A 175 -1.24 9.95 -16.14
N ILE A 176 -0.95 10.36 -17.37
CA ILE A 176 -1.80 10.10 -18.54
C ILE A 176 -0.92 9.45 -19.60
N GLU A 177 -1.38 8.34 -20.17
CA GLU A 177 -0.73 7.63 -21.27
C GLU A 177 -1.69 7.54 -22.46
N LEU A 178 -1.19 7.91 -23.64
CA LEU A 178 -1.86 7.75 -24.93
C LEU A 178 -0.95 6.90 -25.81
N ARG A 179 -1.43 5.74 -26.24
CA ARG A 179 -0.65 4.79 -27.05
C ARG A 179 -1.48 4.31 -28.23
N ASN A 180 -0.91 4.33 -29.42
CA ASN A 180 -1.48 3.68 -30.59
C ASN A 180 -0.62 2.46 -30.95
N GLU A 181 -1.25 1.31 -31.15
CA GLU A 181 -0.59 0.07 -31.52
C GLU A 181 -1.23 -0.50 -32.79
N THR A 182 -0.39 -0.85 -33.77
CA THR A 182 -0.85 -1.44 -35.03
C THR A 182 -0.31 -2.85 -35.14
N ILE A 183 -1.19 -3.84 -35.10
CA ILE A 183 -0.87 -5.26 -35.27
C ILE A 183 -1.67 -5.78 -36.46
N SER A 184 -0.99 -6.41 -37.43
CA SER A 184 -1.61 -7.00 -38.63
C SER A 184 -2.59 -6.04 -39.35
N GLY A 185 -2.24 -4.75 -39.40
CA GLY A 185 -3.05 -3.71 -40.04
C GLY A 185 -4.22 -3.17 -39.20
N THR A 186 -4.47 -3.72 -38.00
CA THR A 186 -5.48 -3.19 -37.07
C THR A 186 -4.83 -2.21 -36.11
N SER A 187 -5.25 -0.94 -36.16
CA SER A 187 -4.80 0.12 -35.25
C SER A 187 -5.74 0.23 -34.05
N THR A 188 -5.17 0.19 -32.84
CA THR A 188 -5.91 0.29 -31.58
C THR A 188 -5.29 1.37 -30.70
N TRP A 189 -6.13 2.30 -30.23
CA TRP A 189 -5.73 3.29 -29.23
C TRP A 189 -5.97 2.79 -27.81
N TYR A 190 -4.96 2.92 -26.99
CA TYR A 190 -4.96 2.66 -25.55
C TYR A 190 -4.76 3.98 -24.82
N ASN A 191 -5.74 4.33 -23.99
CA ASN A 191 -5.70 5.54 -23.18
C ASN A 191 -5.79 5.13 -21.72
N ARG A 192 -4.87 5.62 -20.90
CA ARG A 192 -4.84 5.35 -19.46
C ARG A 192 -4.67 6.65 -18.67
N GLY A 193 -5.41 6.76 -17.58
CA GLY A 193 -5.25 7.82 -16.60
C GLY A 193 -5.09 7.23 -15.21
N ASP A 194 -4.04 7.65 -14.51
CA ASP A 194 -3.76 7.27 -13.13
C ASP A 194 -3.73 8.53 -12.26
N LEU A 195 -4.40 8.49 -11.12
CA LEU A 195 -4.39 9.54 -10.11
C LEU A 195 -4.31 8.90 -8.73
N ASN A 196 -3.34 9.32 -7.93
CA ASN A 196 -3.19 8.94 -6.53
C ASN A 196 -3.02 10.21 -5.72
N VAL A 197 -3.89 10.42 -4.73
CA VAL A 197 -3.88 11.59 -3.85
C VAL A 197 -3.93 11.10 -2.41
N GLY A 198 -3.11 11.70 -1.56
CA GLY A 198 -3.14 11.50 -0.12
C GLY A 198 -3.17 12.83 0.59
N ALA A 199 -3.89 12.91 1.70
CA ALA A 199 -3.90 14.07 2.57
C ALA A 199 -3.91 13.63 4.03
N THR A 200 -3.22 14.36 4.90
CA THR A 200 -3.25 14.14 6.34
C THR A 200 -3.62 15.44 7.04
N ALA A 201 -4.63 15.38 7.89
CA ALA A 201 -5.08 16.49 8.71
C ALA A 201 -5.65 15.99 10.04
N LEU A 202 -5.28 16.61 11.15
CA LEU A 202 -5.82 16.32 12.48
C LEU A 202 -5.76 14.82 12.86
N GLY A 203 -4.68 14.12 12.50
CA GLY A 203 -4.53 12.68 12.74
C GLY A 203 -5.39 11.77 11.86
N VAL A 204 -6.06 12.33 10.85
CA VAL A 204 -6.83 11.60 9.83
C VAL A 204 -6.03 11.59 8.54
N ASN A 205 -5.79 10.39 8.03
CA ASN A 205 -5.21 10.13 6.72
C ASN A 205 -6.34 9.85 5.74
N LEU A 206 -6.40 10.62 4.66
CA LEU A 206 -7.31 10.44 3.55
C LEU A 206 -6.51 10.01 2.32
N GLY A 207 -7.06 9.09 1.55
CA GLY A 207 -6.44 8.65 0.30
C GLY A 207 -7.49 8.43 -0.78
N ALA A 208 -7.15 8.79 -2.01
CA ALA A 208 -7.94 8.49 -3.19
C ALA A 208 -7.02 7.93 -4.27
N ASN A 209 -7.44 6.84 -4.91
CA ASN A 209 -6.76 6.25 -6.05
C ASN A 209 -7.74 6.04 -7.19
N LEU A 210 -7.30 6.32 -8.41
CA LEU A 210 -8.08 6.17 -9.64
C LEU A 210 -7.16 5.68 -10.74
N HIS A 211 -7.58 4.63 -11.42
CA HIS A 211 -7.00 4.07 -12.62
C HIS A 211 -8.13 3.87 -13.61
N LEU A 212 -8.09 4.58 -14.72
CA LEU A 212 -9.06 4.48 -15.81
C LEU A 212 -8.34 4.04 -17.07
N THR A 213 -8.92 3.10 -17.81
CA THR A 213 -8.35 2.61 -19.07
C THR A 213 -9.41 2.37 -20.13
N SER A 214 -9.09 2.68 -21.38
CA SER A 214 -9.94 2.36 -22.53
C SER A 214 -10.10 0.84 -22.78
N GLU A 215 -9.30 0.02 -22.08
CA GLU A 215 -9.40 -1.43 -22.04
C GLU A 215 -10.56 -1.94 -21.16
N GLU A 216 -11.19 -1.06 -20.37
CA GLU A 216 -12.42 -1.38 -19.65
C GLU A 216 -13.54 -1.72 -20.64
N LYS A 217 -14.08 -2.95 -20.54
CA LYS A 217 -15.17 -3.46 -21.36
C LYS A 217 -16.16 -4.23 -20.50
N SER A 218 -17.45 -4.13 -20.81
CA SER A 218 -18.51 -4.84 -20.10
C SER A 218 -18.37 -6.37 -20.17
N TYR A 219 -17.78 -6.89 -21.25
CA TYR A 219 -17.54 -8.31 -21.47
C TYR A 219 -16.17 -8.80 -20.93
N ARG A 220 -15.45 -7.98 -20.15
CA ARG A 220 -14.18 -8.33 -19.49
C ARG A 220 -14.28 -8.11 -17.98
N GLN A 221 -13.41 -8.78 -17.24
CA GLN A 221 -13.22 -8.46 -15.82
C GLN A 221 -12.74 -7.00 -15.69
N PRO A 222 -13.18 -6.27 -14.64
CA PRO A 222 -12.88 -4.85 -14.50
C PRO A 222 -11.38 -4.58 -14.61
N GLN A 223 -11.00 -3.62 -15.43
CA GLN A 223 -9.68 -3.06 -15.61
C GLN A 223 -9.54 -1.74 -14.85
N ASP A 224 -10.58 -0.91 -14.83
CA ASP A 224 -10.61 0.30 -14.02
C ASP A 224 -10.44 -0.03 -12.53
N ARG A 225 -9.74 0.83 -11.78
CA ARG A 225 -9.63 0.74 -10.32
C ARG A 225 -9.97 2.10 -9.71
N TYR A 226 -10.78 2.10 -8.67
CA TYR A 226 -11.06 3.33 -7.93
C TYR A 226 -11.17 3.00 -6.46
N GLY A 227 -10.58 3.83 -5.60
CA GLY A 227 -10.57 3.60 -4.17
C GLY A 227 -10.55 4.90 -3.40
N LEU A 228 -11.26 4.91 -2.28
CA LEU A 228 -11.19 5.94 -1.25
C LEU A 228 -10.76 5.28 0.05
N SER A 229 -9.97 5.95 0.85
CA SER A 229 -9.52 5.46 2.14
C SER A 229 -9.54 6.57 3.18
N ILE A 230 -9.91 6.19 4.39
CA ILE A 230 -9.82 7.02 5.59
C ILE A 230 -9.14 6.20 6.68
N GLY A 231 -8.18 6.80 7.37
CA GLY A 231 -7.37 6.14 8.39
C GLY A 231 -7.09 7.04 9.57
N THR A 232 -7.38 6.56 10.78
CA THR A 232 -6.97 7.15 12.06
C THR A 232 -6.03 6.16 12.78
N SER A 233 -5.65 6.46 14.02
CA SER A 233 -4.87 5.53 14.85
C SER A 233 -5.62 4.23 15.21
N TRP A 234 -6.96 4.23 15.16
CA TRP A 234 -7.80 3.12 15.60
C TRP A 234 -8.78 2.60 14.52
N LEU A 235 -8.97 3.33 13.42
CA LEU A 235 -9.87 2.97 12.34
C LEU A 235 -9.16 3.06 10.99
N SER A 236 -9.34 2.07 10.13
CA SER A 236 -9.04 2.16 8.71
C SER A 236 -10.25 1.69 7.94
N LEU A 237 -10.73 2.49 6.99
CA LEU A 237 -11.80 2.13 6.07
C LEU A 237 -11.33 2.39 4.65
N LYS A 238 -11.72 1.49 3.74
CA LYS A 238 -11.46 1.58 2.31
C LYS A 238 -12.76 1.28 1.57
N LEU A 239 -13.10 2.10 0.58
CA LEU A 239 -14.27 1.96 -0.29
C LEU A 239 -13.80 1.88 -1.75
N GLY A 240 -14.52 1.13 -2.58
CA GLY A 240 -14.11 0.83 -3.95
C GLY A 240 -13.22 -0.42 -4.02
N ASP A 241 -12.23 -0.43 -4.91
CA ASP A 241 -11.27 -1.52 -5.06
C ASP A 241 -10.24 -1.50 -3.92
N SER A 242 -10.25 -2.56 -3.12
CA SER A 242 -9.30 -2.78 -2.03
C SER A 242 -8.72 -4.20 -2.09
N TYR A 243 -7.62 -4.42 -1.38
CA TYR A 243 -6.90 -5.70 -1.36
C TYR A 243 -6.69 -6.14 0.09
N PRO A 244 -7.76 -6.54 0.80
CA PRO A 244 -7.66 -6.91 2.21
C PRO A 244 -6.79 -8.16 2.40
N THR A 245 -6.14 -8.23 3.55
CA THR A 245 -5.25 -9.31 3.95
C THR A 245 -5.68 -9.81 5.32
N PHE A 246 -6.12 -11.07 5.39
CA PHE A 246 -6.45 -11.77 6.62
C PHE A 246 -5.38 -12.86 6.86
N SER A 247 -5.75 -14.06 7.31
CA SER A 247 -4.83 -15.21 7.30
C SER A 247 -4.41 -15.57 5.86
N PRO A 248 -3.11 -15.79 5.59
CA PRO A 248 -2.59 -16.21 4.27
C PRO A 248 -3.29 -17.43 3.65
N LEU A 249 -3.76 -18.37 4.46
CA LEU A 249 -4.52 -19.54 4.00
C LEU A 249 -5.91 -19.17 3.50
N ILE A 250 -6.49 -18.08 4.00
CA ILE A 250 -7.90 -17.72 3.77
C ILE A 250 -7.99 -16.60 2.74
N MET A 251 -7.33 -15.46 2.97
CA MET A 251 -7.41 -14.34 2.05
C MET A 251 -6.19 -13.44 2.13
N ASN A 252 -5.50 -13.28 1.00
CA ASN A 252 -4.24 -12.56 0.93
C ASN A 252 -4.18 -11.68 -0.32
N GLY A 253 -4.62 -10.43 -0.20
CA GLY A 253 -4.45 -9.44 -1.26
C GLY A 253 -5.32 -9.67 -2.49
N LEU A 254 -6.43 -10.42 -2.36
CA LEU A 254 -7.42 -10.53 -3.42
C LEU A 254 -8.18 -9.21 -3.58
N ARG A 255 -8.40 -8.77 -4.82
CA ARG A 255 -9.21 -7.57 -5.10
C ARG A 255 -10.66 -7.78 -4.67
N VAL A 256 -11.15 -6.87 -3.83
CA VAL A 256 -12.57 -6.73 -3.49
C VAL A 256 -13.01 -5.33 -3.86
N ARG A 257 -13.99 -5.23 -4.75
CA ARG A 257 -14.70 -3.99 -5.06
C ARG A 257 -15.90 -3.86 -4.13
N GLY A 258 -15.80 -2.99 -3.14
CA GLY A 258 -16.84 -2.81 -2.11
C GLY A 258 -16.30 -1.99 -0.94
N ALA A 259 -16.37 -2.55 0.27
CA ALA A 259 -15.85 -1.94 1.48
C ALA A 259 -14.93 -2.91 2.22
N SER A 260 -13.83 -2.40 2.76
CA SER A 260 -13.01 -3.13 3.73
C SER A 260 -12.56 -2.21 4.85
N GLY A 261 -12.28 -2.78 6.02
CA GLY A 261 -11.88 -1.97 7.16
C GLY A 261 -11.27 -2.75 8.30
N LYS A 262 -10.65 -2.00 9.19
CA LYS A 262 -9.99 -2.47 10.40
C LYS A 262 -10.30 -1.52 11.54
N LEU A 263 -10.73 -2.10 12.65
CA LEU A 263 -10.92 -1.44 13.94
C LEU A 263 -9.87 -1.99 14.91
N SER A 264 -9.05 -1.11 15.49
CA SER A 264 -7.97 -1.48 16.42
C SER A 264 -8.21 -0.87 17.80
N LEU A 265 -8.72 -1.66 18.74
CA LEU A 265 -9.09 -1.19 20.10
C LEU A 265 -8.10 -1.66 21.17
N GLY A 266 -6.88 -2.05 20.78
CA GLY A 266 -5.88 -2.61 21.68
C GLY A 266 -6.11 -4.11 21.86
N PHE A 267 -6.75 -4.50 22.96
CA PHE A 267 -7.00 -5.93 23.26
C PHE A 267 -7.86 -6.61 22.20
N PHE A 268 -8.89 -5.93 21.70
CA PHE A 268 -9.78 -6.45 20.67
C PHE A 268 -9.59 -5.68 19.37
N ASN A 269 -9.51 -6.41 18.26
CA ASN A 269 -9.40 -5.84 16.93
C ASN A 269 -10.39 -6.55 16.01
N LEU A 270 -10.93 -5.83 15.03
CA LEU A 270 -11.88 -6.38 14.07
C LEU A 270 -11.49 -5.96 12.66
N GLU A 271 -11.31 -6.93 11.78
CA GLU A 271 -11.11 -6.70 10.35
C GLU A 271 -12.30 -7.25 9.58
N ALA A 272 -12.77 -6.55 8.56
CA ALA A 272 -13.88 -7.02 7.72
C ALA A 272 -13.73 -6.55 6.28
N ALA A 273 -14.25 -7.34 5.34
CA ALA A 273 -14.32 -7.01 3.93
C ALA A 273 -15.64 -7.53 3.34
N TYR A 274 -16.26 -6.72 2.50
CA TYR A 274 -17.49 -7.06 1.79
C TYR A 274 -17.48 -6.45 0.38
N GLY A 275 -17.79 -7.25 -0.63
CA GLY A 275 -17.98 -6.75 -1.98
C GLY A 275 -17.78 -7.80 -3.06
N GLN A 276 -17.68 -7.33 -4.30
CA GLN A 276 -17.56 -8.17 -5.48
C GLN A 276 -16.09 -8.47 -5.78
N THR A 277 -15.76 -9.74 -6.03
CA THR A 277 -14.42 -10.19 -6.46
C THR A 277 -14.37 -10.43 -7.96
N VAL A 278 -15.46 -10.95 -8.53
CA VAL A 278 -15.63 -11.25 -9.95
C VAL A 278 -16.87 -10.54 -10.47
N ARG A 279 -16.73 -9.83 -11.60
CA ARG A 279 -17.86 -9.22 -12.30
C ARG A 279 -18.65 -10.29 -13.05
N GLY A 280 -19.98 -10.18 -12.99
CA GLY A 280 -20.88 -10.93 -13.86
C GLY A 280 -20.71 -10.52 -15.34
N ILE A 281 -20.39 -11.48 -16.20
CA ILE A 281 -20.27 -11.30 -17.65
C ILE A 281 -21.25 -12.26 -18.30
N GLY A 282 -22.24 -11.72 -19.00
CA GLY A 282 -23.29 -12.51 -19.63
C GLY A 282 -22.74 -13.44 -20.72
N GLY A 283 -23.26 -14.66 -20.77
CA GLY A 283 -23.02 -15.58 -21.87
C GLY A 283 -23.59 -15.05 -23.20
N GLN A 284 -23.06 -15.55 -24.31
CA GLN A 284 -23.46 -15.12 -25.65
C GLN A 284 -24.04 -16.30 -26.44
N TYR A 285 -24.99 -16.03 -27.34
CA TYR A 285 -25.43 -17.04 -28.30
C TYR A 285 -24.35 -17.21 -29.36
N LEU A 286 -23.89 -18.44 -29.57
CA LEU A 286 -22.87 -18.75 -30.58
C LEU A 286 -23.49 -19.02 -31.95
N ASP A 287 -24.63 -19.70 -31.95
CA ASP A 287 -25.42 -19.93 -33.17
C ASP A 287 -26.88 -20.18 -32.80
N THR A 288 -27.80 -19.53 -33.52
CA THR A 288 -29.25 -19.73 -33.39
C THR A 288 -29.75 -20.96 -34.16
N THR A 289 -28.88 -21.89 -34.54
CA THR A 289 -29.29 -23.19 -35.07
C THR A 289 -30.16 -23.91 -34.04
N VAL A 290 -31.47 -23.76 -34.22
CA VAL A 290 -32.51 -24.48 -33.48
C VAL A 290 -32.33 -25.95 -33.79
N VAL A 291 -31.86 -26.73 -32.83
CA VAL A 291 -31.96 -28.19 -32.92
C VAL A 291 -33.40 -28.55 -32.56
N SER A 292 -34.29 -28.51 -33.55
CA SER A 292 -35.61 -29.11 -33.44
C SER A 292 -35.46 -30.62 -33.60
N SER A 293 -35.83 -31.36 -32.55
CA SER A 293 -36.01 -32.82 -32.53
C SER A 293 -34.77 -33.69 -32.82
N GLY A 294 -34.02 -34.01 -31.75
CA GLY A 294 -33.19 -35.21 -31.67
C GLY A 294 -33.01 -35.62 -30.20
N PRO A 295 -32.89 -36.92 -29.86
CA PRO A 295 -32.63 -37.34 -28.48
C PRO A 295 -31.34 -36.67 -27.97
N ILE A 296 -31.42 -36.08 -26.77
CA ILE A 296 -30.41 -35.26 -26.08
C ILE A 296 -28.99 -35.89 -26.12
N GLY A 297 -28.90 -37.22 -26.27
CA GLY A 297 -27.65 -37.98 -26.30
C GLY A 297 -26.76 -37.84 -27.55
N GLN A 298 -27.15 -37.10 -28.59
CA GLN A 298 -26.29 -36.89 -29.79
C GLN A 298 -25.64 -35.49 -29.89
N LEU A 299 -25.91 -34.58 -28.95
CA LEU A 299 -25.29 -33.24 -28.94
C LEU A 299 -23.99 -33.26 -28.11
N THR A 300 -22.99 -33.97 -28.62
CA THR A 300 -21.65 -34.01 -28.01
C THR A 300 -20.81 -32.82 -28.48
N GLY A 301 -20.35 -31.97 -27.55
CA GLY A 301 -19.32 -30.96 -27.81
C GLY A 301 -19.78 -29.50 -27.89
N ALA A 302 -21.06 -29.18 -27.67
CA ALA A 302 -21.56 -27.81 -27.62
C ALA A 302 -22.47 -27.58 -26.39
N ASN A 303 -22.40 -26.36 -25.85
CA ASN A 303 -23.12 -25.93 -24.65
C ASN A 303 -24.54 -25.52 -25.04
N TYR A 304 -25.47 -26.47 -25.05
CA TYR A 304 -26.86 -26.20 -25.40
C TYR A 304 -27.71 -25.86 -24.18
N ILE A 305 -28.48 -24.78 -24.27
CA ILE A 305 -29.52 -24.43 -23.30
C ILE A 305 -30.90 -24.60 -23.93
N ARG A 306 -31.89 -25.03 -23.14
CA ARG A 306 -33.28 -25.15 -23.56
C ARG A 306 -33.96 -23.79 -23.49
N LEU A 307 -34.40 -23.27 -24.63
CA LEU A 307 -35.04 -21.96 -24.74
C LEU A 307 -36.57 -22.06 -24.62
N ASN A 308 -37.14 -23.17 -25.09
CA ASN A 308 -38.54 -23.56 -24.92
C ASN A 308 -38.67 -25.08 -25.09
N ASP A 309 -39.89 -25.61 -25.12
CA ASP A 309 -40.12 -27.05 -25.05
C ASP A 309 -39.41 -27.88 -26.14
N SER A 310 -39.14 -27.28 -27.30
CA SER A 310 -38.58 -27.95 -28.49
C SER A 310 -37.32 -27.29 -29.06
N THR A 311 -36.84 -26.20 -28.45
CA THR A 311 -35.73 -25.39 -28.98
C THR A 311 -34.53 -25.42 -28.04
N PHE A 312 -33.39 -25.83 -28.57
CA PHE A 312 -32.08 -25.73 -27.92
C PHE A 312 -31.20 -24.78 -28.70
N VAL A 313 -30.44 -23.96 -27.99
CA VAL A 313 -29.50 -22.99 -28.58
C VAL A 313 -28.12 -23.16 -27.98
N ASN A 314 -27.11 -23.07 -28.83
CA ASN A 314 -25.72 -23.13 -28.42
C ASN A 314 -25.29 -21.79 -27.82
N VAL A 315 -24.74 -21.81 -26.61
CA VAL A 315 -24.29 -20.62 -25.88
C VAL A 315 -22.84 -20.74 -25.44
N ASP A 316 -22.13 -19.63 -25.48
CA ASP A 316 -20.94 -19.44 -24.69
C ASP A 316 -21.37 -19.08 -23.26
N TYR A 317 -20.92 -19.86 -22.27
CA TYR A 317 -21.32 -19.61 -20.89
C TYR A 317 -20.65 -18.36 -20.34
N GLY A 318 -21.45 -17.53 -19.69
CA GLY A 318 -20.97 -16.38 -18.96
C GLY A 318 -20.30 -16.76 -17.64
N THR A 319 -19.72 -15.74 -17.00
CA THR A 319 -19.17 -15.83 -15.65
C THR A 319 -20.14 -15.15 -14.69
N TYR A 320 -20.58 -15.85 -13.64
CA TYR A 320 -21.42 -15.25 -12.61
C TYR A 320 -20.68 -14.15 -11.84
N SER A 321 -21.42 -13.15 -11.35
CA SER A 321 -20.91 -12.24 -10.33
C SER A 321 -20.59 -13.01 -9.06
N ARG A 322 -19.45 -12.71 -8.43
CA ARG A 322 -19.05 -13.34 -7.17
C ARG A 322 -18.91 -12.32 -6.06
N ASP A 323 -19.72 -12.48 -5.04
CA ASP A 323 -19.64 -11.70 -3.82
C ASP A 323 -18.77 -12.42 -2.78
N LEU A 324 -18.14 -11.63 -1.92
CA LEU A 324 -17.28 -12.10 -0.85
C LEU A 324 -17.57 -11.28 0.41
N PHE A 325 -17.74 -11.98 1.52
CA PHE A 325 -17.77 -11.43 2.86
C PHE A 325 -16.71 -12.14 3.70
N ALA A 326 -15.87 -11.38 4.38
CA ALA A 326 -14.89 -11.88 5.33
C ALA A 326 -14.89 -11.03 6.60
N ILE A 327 -14.74 -11.68 7.75
CA ILE A 327 -14.65 -11.02 9.04
C ILE A 327 -13.62 -11.76 9.91
N ARG A 328 -12.80 -10.98 10.62
CA ARG A 328 -11.75 -11.49 11.50
C ARG A 328 -11.69 -10.70 12.80
N PRO A 329 -12.39 -11.14 13.86
CA PRO A 329 -12.06 -10.73 15.22
C PRO A 329 -10.68 -11.27 15.61
N SER A 330 -9.90 -10.45 16.31
CA SER A 330 -8.64 -10.88 16.92
C SER A 330 -8.38 -10.23 18.26
N PHE A 331 -7.60 -10.93 19.08
CA PHE A 331 -7.30 -10.59 20.46
C PHE A 331 -5.80 -10.45 20.65
N ASP A 332 -5.35 -9.27 21.05
CA ASP A 332 -3.94 -8.96 21.30
C ASP A 332 -3.68 -8.95 22.81
N PHE A 333 -2.88 -9.90 23.28
CA PHE A 333 -2.45 -10.03 24.66
C PHE A 333 -1.11 -9.28 24.84
N GLY A 334 -1.21 -7.95 24.91
CA GLY A 334 -0.05 -7.07 24.93
C GLY A 334 0.75 -7.14 23.62
N SER A 335 2.07 -7.05 23.71
CA SER A 335 2.97 -7.19 22.55
C SER A 335 3.40 -8.64 22.29
N HIS A 336 2.94 -9.59 23.11
CA HIS A 336 3.47 -10.95 23.13
C HIS A 336 2.65 -11.96 22.35
N ALA A 337 1.33 -11.85 22.30
CA ALA A 337 0.51 -12.85 21.62
C ALA A 337 -0.69 -12.23 20.92
N ARG A 338 -1.08 -12.82 19.80
CA ARG A 338 -2.29 -12.49 19.04
C ARG A 338 -3.00 -13.78 18.67
N LEU A 339 -4.31 -13.82 18.89
CA LEU A 339 -5.19 -14.90 18.47
C LEU A 339 -6.30 -14.32 17.58
N GLY A 340 -6.43 -14.81 16.36
CA GLY A 340 -7.45 -14.40 15.40
C GLY A 340 -8.33 -15.57 14.97
N PHE A 341 -9.58 -15.25 14.62
CA PHE A 341 -10.52 -16.18 14.01
C PHE A 341 -11.07 -15.53 12.75
N THR A 342 -11.02 -16.20 11.62
CA THR A 342 -11.48 -15.68 10.34
C THR A 342 -12.64 -16.52 9.82
N TYR A 343 -13.71 -15.84 9.43
CA TYR A 343 -14.82 -16.39 8.67
C TYR A 343 -14.79 -15.76 7.28
N LEU A 344 -14.87 -16.56 6.23
CA LEU A 344 -15.02 -16.10 4.85
C LEU A 344 -16.14 -16.89 4.18
N LYS A 345 -17.08 -16.17 3.56
CA LYS A 345 -18.09 -16.74 2.66
C LYS A 345 -18.02 -16.01 1.34
N SER A 346 -17.97 -16.75 0.25
CA SER A 346 -18.04 -16.20 -1.10
C SER A 346 -18.96 -17.03 -1.97
N SER A 347 -19.82 -16.39 -2.75
CA SER A 347 -20.86 -17.05 -3.51
C SER A 347 -21.03 -16.38 -4.86
N ASP A 348 -21.22 -17.21 -5.89
CA ASP A 348 -21.72 -16.77 -7.18
C ASP A 348 -23.21 -16.44 -7.07
N GLU A 349 -23.61 -15.36 -7.71
CA GLU A 349 -24.99 -14.89 -7.75
C GLU A 349 -25.67 -15.42 -9.01
N LEU A 350 -26.59 -16.38 -8.84
CA LEU A 350 -27.28 -17.05 -9.94
C LEU A 350 -28.08 -16.08 -10.82
N SER A 351 -28.62 -15.01 -10.22
CA SER A 351 -29.40 -13.99 -10.95
C SER A 351 -28.55 -12.99 -11.73
N SER A 352 -27.21 -13.02 -11.61
CA SER A 352 -26.33 -12.02 -12.21
C SER A 352 -26.23 -12.12 -13.74
N ILE A 353 -26.50 -13.30 -14.31
CA ILE A 353 -26.50 -13.56 -15.75
C ILE A 353 -27.54 -14.63 -16.09
N ASN A 354 -28.00 -14.64 -17.34
CA ASN A 354 -28.99 -15.62 -17.79
C ASN A 354 -28.36 -17.00 -18.11
N PHE A 355 -27.12 -17.01 -18.62
CA PHE A 355 -26.46 -18.22 -19.13
C PHE A 355 -25.08 -18.33 -18.51
N GLY A 356 -24.93 -19.18 -17.51
CA GLY A 356 -23.64 -19.53 -16.90
C GLY A 356 -23.55 -21.05 -16.72
N ASN A 357 -22.33 -21.55 -16.50
CA ASN A 357 -22.10 -22.99 -16.40
C ASN A 357 -22.64 -23.56 -15.08
N SER A 358 -22.01 -23.21 -13.96
CA SER A 358 -22.45 -23.61 -12.62
C SER A 358 -22.02 -22.56 -11.59
N PRO A 359 -22.94 -22.05 -10.75
CA PRO A 359 -22.60 -21.11 -9.70
C PRO A 359 -21.94 -21.84 -8.53
N ASN A 360 -20.80 -21.32 -8.07
CA ASN A 360 -20.06 -21.90 -6.97
C ASN A 360 -20.27 -21.13 -5.67
N GLN A 361 -20.01 -21.78 -4.54
CA GLN A 361 -19.99 -21.15 -3.23
C GLN A 361 -18.90 -21.75 -2.36
N ASN A 362 -18.20 -20.91 -1.60
CA ASN A 362 -17.10 -21.30 -0.75
C ASN A 362 -17.29 -20.71 0.65
N LEU A 363 -17.08 -21.57 1.65
CA LEU A 363 -17.04 -21.22 3.07
C LEU A 363 -15.66 -21.62 3.59
N VAL A 364 -14.99 -20.70 4.27
CA VAL A 364 -13.69 -20.95 4.91
C VAL A 364 -13.73 -20.44 6.33
N LEU A 365 -13.36 -21.30 7.26
CA LEU A 365 -13.23 -20.98 8.68
C LEU A 365 -11.79 -21.24 9.08
N GLY A 366 -11.17 -20.34 9.83
CA GLY A 366 -9.86 -20.64 10.38
C GLY A 366 -9.48 -19.77 11.56
N SER A 367 -8.35 -20.15 12.16
CA SER A 367 -7.75 -19.48 13.29
C SER A 367 -6.27 -19.23 13.00
N ASP A 368 -5.78 -18.09 13.44
CA ASP A 368 -4.37 -17.74 13.37
C ASP A 368 -3.86 -17.31 14.74
N PHE A 369 -2.60 -17.62 15.00
CA PHE A 369 -1.96 -17.40 16.27
C PHE A 369 -0.53 -16.94 16.06
N ALA A 370 -0.16 -15.87 16.75
CA ALA A 370 1.19 -15.34 16.73
C ALA A 370 1.68 -15.14 18.16
N MET A 371 2.92 -15.50 18.43
CA MET A 371 3.62 -15.25 19.69
C MET A 371 4.99 -14.64 19.42
N ASN A 372 5.31 -13.56 20.13
CA ASN A 372 6.59 -12.86 20.13
C ASN A 372 7.17 -12.84 21.53
N PHE A 373 8.33 -13.48 21.70
CA PHE A 373 9.07 -13.47 22.95
C PHE A 373 10.41 -12.77 22.77
N ASP A 374 10.98 -12.37 23.91
CA ASP A 374 12.34 -11.86 24.00
C ASP A 374 12.61 -10.70 23.03
N SER A 375 11.78 -9.67 23.11
CA SER A 375 11.82 -8.48 22.23
C SER A 375 11.77 -8.84 20.74
N HIS A 376 10.89 -9.78 20.37
CA HIS A 376 10.71 -10.29 19.00
C HIS A 376 11.89 -11.10 18.44
N ARG A 377 12.81 -11.58 19.30
CA ARG A 377 13.87 -12.51 18.88
C ARG A 377 13.34 -13.92 18.65
N ILE A 378 12.24 -14.30 19.30
CA ILE A 378 11.51 -15.54 19.05
C ILE A 378 10.14 -15.16 18.51
N ASN A 379 9.80 -15.66 17.33
CA ASN A 379 8.49 -15.47 16.71
C ASN A 379 7.91 -16.85 16.37
N PHE A 380 6.77 -17.19 16.96
CA PHE A 380 6.02 -18.40 16.64
C PHE A 380 4.73 -17.99 15.93
N LEU A 381 4.46 -18.58 14.77
CA LEU A 381 3.25 -18.37 13.99
C LEU A 381 2.60 -19.72 13.74
N ALA A 382 1.30 -19.81 13.95
CA ALA A 382 0.49 -20.96 13.61
C ALA A 382 -0.81 -20.49 12.97
N GLU A 383 -1.23 -21.10 11.89
CA GLU A 383 -2.52 -20.87 11.28
C GLU A 383 -3.13 -22.19 10.82
N GLY A 384 -4.45 -22.28 10.91
CA GLY A 384 -5.21 -23.44 10.49
C GLY A 384 -6.56 -23.01 9.94
N ALA A 385 -6.97 -23.60 8.82
CA ALA A 385 -8.22 -23.30 8.16
C ALA A 385 -8.85 -24.57 7.58
N VAL A 386 -10.17 -24.62 7.62
CA VAL A 386 -10.98 -25.63 6.95
C VAL A 386 -11.86 -24.95 5.91
N SER A 387 -12.02 -25.58 4.75
CA SER A 387 -12.87 -25.07 3.69
C SER A 387 -13.97 -26.04 3.29
N MET A 388 -15.06 -25.48 2.78
CA MET A 388 -16.10 -26.20 2.07
C MET A 388 -16.39 -25.46 0.76
N LEU A 389 -16.44 -26.19 -0.34
CA LEU A 389 -16.71 -25.67 -1.68
C LEU A 389 -17.92 -26.40 -2.26
N ASN A 390 -19.01 -25.70 -2.51
CA ASN A 390 -20.08 -26.19 -3.35
C ASN A 390 -19.83 -25.75 -4.80
N GLN A 391 -19.70 -26.70 -5.73
CA GLN A 391 -19.41 -26.42 -7.15
C GLN A 391 -20.67 -26.20 -7.99
N ASN A 392 -21.87 -26.35 -7.43
CA ASN A 392 -23.12 -26.05 -8.12
C ASN A 392 -24.25 -25.77 -7.13
N THR A 393 -24.46 -24.49 -6.81
CA THR A 393 -25.53 -24.06 -5.91
C THR A 393 -26.91 -24.00 -6.56
N ALA A 394 -27.02 -24.14 -7.89
CA ALA A 394 -28.30 -24.05 -8.60
C ALA A 394 -29.27 -25.18 -8.22
N VAL A 395 -28.74 -26.31 -7.74
CA VAL A 395 -29.54 -27.46 -7.27
C VAL A 395 -30.23 -27.19 -5.92
N GLY A 396 -29.76 -26.18 -5.17
CA GLY A 396 -30.23 -25.88 -3.82
C GLY A 396 -29.75 -26.90 -2.79
N THR A 397 -30.21 -26.75 -1.54
CA THR A 397 -29.85 -27.61 -0.42
C THR A 397 -30.65 -28.91 -0.40
N ARG A 398 -29.99 -30.03 -0.10
CA ARG A 398 -30.52 -31.39 0.03
C ARG A 398 -30.44 -31.88 1.48
N SER A 399 -31.23 -32.91 1.81
CA SER A 399 -31.25 -33.51 3.15
C SER A 399 -30.06 -34.46 3.37
N ALA A 400 -29.71 -34.72 4.65
CA ALA A 400 -28.71 -35.73 5.02
C ALA A 400 -28.97 -37.09 4.35
N ALA A 401 -30.23 -37.56 4.43
CA ALA A 401 -30.65 -38.82 3.85
C ALA A 401 -30.46 -38.88 2.33
N TYR A 402 -30.59 -37.75 1.62
CA TYR A 402 -30.29 -37.71 0.19
C TYR A 402 -28.78 -37.84 -0.04
N ILE A 403 -27.96 -37.07 0.68
CA ILE A 403 -26.49 -37.12 0.58
C ILE A 403 -25.97 -38.53 0.89
N ASP A 404 -26.49 -39.19 1.91
CA ASP A 404 -26.14 -40.57 2.27
C ASP A 404 -26.53 -41.59 1.20
N SER A 405 -27.57 -41.31 0.38
CA SER A 405 -27.99 -42.25 -0.67
C SER A 405 -27.13 -42.18 -1.94
N ILE A 406 -26.48 -41.04 -2.19
CA ILE A 406 -25.61 -40.82 -3.36
C ILE A 406 -24.12 -40.98 -3.04
N SER A 407 -23.76 -40.72 -1.79
CA SER A 407 -22.43 -40.98 -1.28
C SER A 407 -22.35 -42.48 -1.07
N ASN A 408 -21.45 -43.19 -1.75
CA ASN A 408 -21.17 -44.61 -1.49
C ASN A 408 -20.51 -44.84 -0.09
N SER A 409 -20.74 -43.94 0.87
CA SER A 409 -20.21 -43.83 2.22
C SER A 409 -21.19 -43.07 3.12
N ASP A 410 -21.08 -43.20 4.45
CA ASP A 410 -21.92 -42.47 5.43
C ASP A 410 -21.57 -40.96 5.54
N ALA A 411 -21.17 -40.32 4.43
CA ALA A 411 -20.59 -38.97 4.44
C ALA A 411 -21.54 -37.90 4.98
N GLY A 412 -22.83 -37.95 4.63
CA GLY A 412 -23.85 -37.02 5.15
C GLY A 412 -24.08 -37.22 6.65
N THR A 413 -24.13 -38.48 7.09
CA THR A 413 -24.19 -38.85 8.51
C THR A 413 -22.94 -38.38 9.27
N GLN A 414 -21.74 -38.47 8.70
CA GLN A 414 -20.51 -37.98 9.33
C GLN A 414 -20.46 -36.46 9.42
N LEU A 415 -20.93 -35.76 8.38
CA LEU A 415 -21.05 -34.31 8.38
C LEU A 415 -21.98 -33.83 9.50
N ASP A 416 -23.17 -34.45 9.63
CA ASP A 416 -24.17 -34.11 10.65
C ASP A 416 -23.69 -34.34 12.09
N LYS A 417 -22.81 -35.34 12.31
CA LYS A 417 -22.17 -35.58 13.62
C LYS A 417 -21.17 -34.49 14.04
N ILE A 418 -20.52 -33.84 13.08
CA ILE A 418 -19.54 -32.77 13.36
C ILE A 418 -20.25 -31.43 13.51
N VAL A 419 -21.09 -31.09 12.53
CA VAL A 419 -21.93 -29.89 12.55
C VAL A 419 -23.31 -30.27 12.03
N PRO A 420 -24.39 -30.05 12.82
CA PRO A 420 -25.74 -30.33 12.35
C PRO A 420 -26.02 -29.68 10.99
N ILE A 421 -26.55 -30.46 10.04
CA ILE A 421 -26.82 -29.99 8.67
C ILE A 421 -27.80 -28.82 8.67
N SER A 422 -28.74 -28.80 9.61
CA SER A 422 -29.67 -27.67 9.81
C SER A 422 -28.96 -26.36 10.15
N THR A 423 -27.83 -26.41 10.85
CA THR A 423 -26.99 -25.24 11.14
C THR A 423 -26.07 -24.94 9.97
N LEU A 424 -25.43 -25.95 9.40
CA LEU A 424 -24.47 -25.76 8.31
C LEU A 424 -25.14 -25.22 7.04
N SER A 425 -26.39 -25.63 6.76
CA SER A 425 -27.18 -25.16 5.62
C SER A 425 -27.50 -23.65 5.67
N GLN A 426 -27.37 -23.00 6.84
CA GLN A 426 -27.47 -21.54 6.96
C GLN A 426 -26.22 -20.83 6.44
N LEU A 427 -25.08 -21.52 6.47
CA LEU A 427 -23.78 -20.97 6.09
C LEU A 427 -23.44 -21.28 4.63
N ILE A 428 -23.73 -22.50 4.17
CA ILE A 428 -23.41 -22.98 2.83
C ILE A 428 -24.53 -23.88 2.27
N THR A 429 -24.75 -23.86 0.96
CA THR A 429 -25.63 -24.79 0.25
C THR A 429 -25.05 -26.20 0.33
N ILE A 430 -25.84 -27.17 0.80
CA ILE A 430 -25.39 -28.56 0.97
C ILE A 430 -26.08 -29.43 -0.08
N ASN A 431 -25.32 -29.97 -1.02
CA ASN A 431 -25.82 -30.90 -2.04
C ASN A 431 -24.68 -31.82 -2.50
N GLU A 432 -24.92 -32.62 -3.54
CA GLU A 432 -23.96 -33.58 -4.10
C GLU A 432 -22.65 -32.97 -4.62
N PHE A 433 -22.61 -31.65 -4.85
CA PHE A 433 -21.45 -30.91 -5.34
C PHE A 433 -20.62 -30.25 -4.23
N LEU A 434 -20.92 -30.56 -2.95
CA LEU A 434 -20.16 -30.07 -1.81
C LEU A 434 -18.86 -30.86 -1.65
N ILE A 435 -17.74 -30.15 -1.53
CA ILE A 435 -16.41 -30.72 -1.34
C ILE A 435 -15.79 -30.13 -0.06
N PRO A 436 -15.38 -30.96 0.90
CA PRO A 436 -15.50 -32.41 0.91
C PRO A 436 -16.90 -32.85 1.36
N LEU A 437 -17.41 -33.97 0.82
CA LEU A 437 -18.62 -34.61 1.35
C LEU A 437 -18.35 -35.30 2.70
N ASP A 438 -17.16 -35.91 2.85
CA ASP A 438 -16.73 -36.59 4.07
C ASP A 438 -15.63 -35.79 4.78
N PRO A 439 -15.97 -34.99 5.81
CA PRO A 439 -15.00 -34.17 6.53
C PRO A 439 -14.01 -34.99 7.38
N SER A 440 -14.27 -36.27 7.65
CA SER A 440 -13.41 -37.10 8.50
C SER A 440 -12.02 -37.37 7.92
N LYS A 441 -11.88 -37.24 6.59
CA LYS A 441 -10.61 -37.39 5.86
C LYS A 441 -9.68 -36.19 6.00
N LEU A 442 -10.17 -35.08 6.57
CA LEU A 442 -9.43 -33.82 6.71
C LEU A 442 -8.82 -33.35 5.37
N SER A 443 -9.46 -33.68 4.26
CA SER A 443 -8.97 -33.37 2.91
C SER A 443 -9.09 -31.88 2.59
N SER A 444 -9.94 -31.15 3.31
CA SER A 444 -10.10 -29.71 3.23
C SER A 444 -9.53 -28.95 4.43
N LEU A 445 -8.64 -29.59 5.20
CA LEU A 445 -7.86 -28.91 6.23
C LEU A 445 -6.55 -28.38 5.62
N SER A 446 -6.19 -27.14 5.95
CA SER A 446 -4.86 -26.59 5.72
C SER A 446 -4.33 -25.97 7.01
N TRP A 447 -3.05 -26.14 7.30
CA TRP A 447 -2.39 -25.48 8.43
C TRP A 447 -0.90 -25.27 8.16
N ASP A 448 -0.40 -24.12 8.61
CA ASP A 448 1.00 -23.72 8.51
C ASP A 448 1.50 -23.33 9.91
N VAL A 449 2.65 -23.86 10.33
CA VAL A 449 3.31 -23.49 11.60
C VAL A 449 4.74 -23.10 11.32
N SER A 450 5.24 -22.04 11.95
CA SER A 450 6.64 -21.64 11.86
C SER A 450 7.20 -21.04 13.14
N LEU A 451 8.48 -21.28 13.36
CA LEU A 451 9.29 -20.74 14.45
C LEU A 451 10.47 -19.97 13.85
N GLY A 452 10.51 -18.67 14.08
CA GLY A 452 11.61 -17.77 13.77
C GLY A 452 12.44 -17.47 15.01
N LEU A 453 13.76 -17.48 14.86
CA LEU A 453 14.75 -17.23 15.91
C LEU A 453 15.79 -16.22 15.39
N ASN A 454 16.08 -15.17 16.15
CA ASN A 454 17.10 -14.17 15.82
C ASN A 454 18.11 -14.03 16.97
N TYR A 455 19.08 -14.96 17.00
CA TYR A 455 20.13 -15.03 18.02
C TYR A 455 21.51 -15.15 17.39
N PHE A 456 22.56 -14.74 18.10
CA PHE A 456 23.95 -14.91 17.66
C PHE A 456 24.23 -14.35 16.25
N ASN A 457 23.70 -13.15 15.98
CA ASN A 457 23.73 -12.50 14.67
C ASN A 457 23.19 -13.37 13.51
N THR A 458 22.32 -14.31 13.82
CA THR A 458 21.79 -15.32 12.91
C THR A 458 20.28 -15.33 12.98
N PHE A 459 19.64 -15.25 11.81
CA PHE A 459 18.21 -15.49 11.70
C PHE A 459 17.97 -16.92 11.21
N ALA A 460 17.20 -17.70 11.95
CA ALA A 460 16.74 -19.03 11.57
C ALA A 460 15.21 -19.05 11.53
N LYS A 461 14.62 -19.76 10.57
CA LYS A 461 13.19 -20.04 10.50
C LYS A 461 13.00 -21.51 10.15
N ILE A 462 12.23 -22.22 10.96
CA ILE A 462 11.75 -23.56 10.66
C ILE A 462 10.24 -23.45 10.50
N GLY A 463 9.66 -24.12 9.51
CA GLY A 463 8.22 -24.24 9.42
C GLY A 463 7.81 -25.57 8.81
N TYR A 464 6.52 -25.85 8.99
CA TYR A 464 5.87 -27.03 8.48
C TYR A 464 4.53 -26.61 7.88
N VAL A 465 4.22 -27.16 6.71
CA VAL A 465 2.97 -26.90 5.98
C VAL A 465 2.22 -28.21 5.82
N TYR A 466 0.90 -28.14 5.88
CA TYR A 466 -0.01 -29.20 5.43
C TYR A 466 -1.18 -28.52 4.73
N ARG A 467 -1.46 -28.92 3.50
CA ARG A 467 -2.55 -28.37 2.70
C ARG A 467 -3.27 -29.50 2.02
N GLY A 468 -4.45 -29.83 2.53
CA GLY A 468 -5.28 -30.90 2.00
C GLY A 468 -5.64 -30.67 0.52
N PRO A 469 -5.84 -31.74 -0.27
CA PRO A 469 -6.10 -31.63 -1.70
C PRO A 469 -7.43 -30.93 -2.03
N ASP A 470 -8.41 -31.04 -1.14
CA ASP A 470 -9.75 -30.46 -1.30
C ASP A 470 -9.87 -29.06 -0.69
N TYR A 471 -8.79 -28.53 -0.11
CA TYR A 471 -8.80 -27.17 0.44
C TYR A 471 -8.99 -26.15 -0.68
N ASN A 472 -9.93 -25.22 -0.51
CA ASN A 472 -10.17 -24.16 -1.46
C ASN A 472 -10.61 -22.89 -0.74
N SER A 473 -10.00 -21.76 -1.08
CA SER A 473 -10.47 -20.45 -0.66
C SER A 473 -10.63 -19.53 -1.86
N PHE A 474 -11.84 -19.00 -2.06
CA PHE A 474 -12.06 -17.94 -3.04
C PHE A 474 -11.35 -16.64 -2.65
N GLY A 475 -10.95 -16.47 -1.38
CA GLY A 475 -10.06 -15.39 -0.93
C GLY A 475 -8.58 -15.60 -1.28
N GLN A 476 -8.18 -16.82 -1.64
CA GLN A 476 -6.82 -17.20 -1.99
C GLN A 476 -6.83 -18.27 -3.12
N PRO A 477 -7.18 -17.88 -4.36
CA PRO A 477 -7.35 -18.84 -5.45
C PRO A 477 -6.05 -19.48 -5.94
N PHE A 478 -4.88 -18.94 -5.54
CA PHE A 478 -3.57 -19.40 -5.98
C PHE A 478 -2.86 -20.28 -4.95
N ILE A 479 -3.55 -20.72 -3.88
CA ILE A 479 -2.94 -21.61 -2.91
C ILE A 479 -2.61 -22.97 -3.55
N ARG A 480 -1.35 -23.39 -3.43
CA ARG A 480 -0.96 -24.75 -3.79
C ARG A 480 -1.47 -25.73 -2.74
N THR A 481 -2.30 -26.67 -3.15
CA THR A 481 -2.89 -27.73 -2.33
C THR A 481 -2.19 -29.08 -2.56
N ASP A 482 -2.65 -30.11 -1.85
CA ASP A 482 -2.11 -31.46 -1.87
C ASP A 482 -0.61 -31.49 -1.61
N ILE A 483 -0.17 -30.78 -0.58
CA ILE A 483 1.25 -30.74 -0.17
C ILE A 483 1.38 -30.78 1.34
N ARG A 484 2.42 -31.47 1.82
CA ARG A 484 2.90 -31.33 3.19
C ARG A 484 4.42 -31.32 3.22
N GLY A 485 5.00 -30.69 4.22
CA GLY A 485 6.43 -30.85 4.45
C GLY A 485 7.07 -29.70 5.20
N LEU A 486 8.39 -29.71 5.22
CA LEU A 486 9.21 -28.84 6.05
C LEU A 486 9.90 -27.78 5.19
N ASN A 487 9.95 -26.56 5.73
CA ASN A 487 10.78 -25.48 5.22
C ASN A 487 11.74 -25.00 6.31
N PHE A 488 12.98 -24.76 5.91
CA PHE A 488 14.06 -24.30 6.76
C PHE A 488 14.78 -23.15 6.06
N PHE A 489 15.05 -22.10 6.82
CA PHE A 489 15.82 -20.96 6.37
C PHE A 489 16.80 -20.55 7.45
N LEU A 490 18.06 -20.34 7.09
CA LEU A 490 19.12 -19.92 7.99
C LEU A 490 19.94 -18.82 7.32
N ARG A 491 20.15 -17.72 8.04
CA ARG A 491 20.88 -16.56 7.57
C ARG A 491 21.81 -15.99 8.65
N PRO A 492 23.00 -16.56 8.86
CA PRO A 492 24.01 -15.95 9.71
C PRO A 492 24.59 -14.71 9.02
N ARG A 493 24.80 -13.67 9.81
CA ARG A 493 25.49 -12.45 9.40
C ARG A 493 26.87 -12.47 10.03
N LEU A 494 27.90 -12.41 9.21
CA LEU A 494 29.30 -12.55 9.60
C LEU A 494 30.06 -11.25 9.34
N PHE A 495 31.21 -11.09 9.99
CA PHE A 495 32.14 -9.97 9.77
C PHE A 495 31.45 -8.60 9.82
N SER A 496 30.75 -8.30 10.92
CA SER A 496 30.02 -7.03 11.10
C SER A 496 29.02 -6.73 9.97
N ASN A 497 28.29 -7.77 9.54
CA ASN A 497 27.28 -7.76 8.46
C ASN A 497 27.84 -7.54 7.05
N GLN A 498 29.15 -7.71 6.86
CA GLN A 498 29.75 -7.68 5.53
C GLN A 498 29.49 -8.96 4.75
N VAL A 499 29.33 -10.11 5.41
CA VAL A 499 29.00 -11.38 4.72
C VAL A 499 27.68 -11.91 5.24
N LEU A 500 26.74 -12.14 4.34
CA LEU A 500 25.47 -12.81 4.60
C LEU A 500 25.49 -14.17 3.90
N LEU A 501 25.50 -15.25 4.67
CA LEU A 501 25.21 -16.58 4.12
C LEU A 501 23.72 -16.82 4.26
N SER A 502 23.05 -17.29 3.22
CA SER A 502 21.62 -17.65 3.21
C SER A 502 21.48 -19.09 2.76
N ILE A 503 20.91 -19.93 3.61
CA ILE A 503 20.65 -21.35 3.36
C ILE A 503 19.14 -21.54 3.46
N SER A 504 18.52 -22.06 2.41
CA SER A 504 17.10 -22.40 2.35
C SER A 504 16.98 -23.87 1.94
N TYR A 505 16.13 -24.60 2.62
CA TYR A 505 15.80 -25.99 2.32
C TYR A 505 14.30 -26.19 2.45
N GLU A 506 13.68 -26.76 1.43
CA GLU A 506 12.26 -27.10 1.40
C GLU A 506 12.13 -28.55 0.92
N ASN A 507 11.31 -29.33 1.62
CA ASN A 507 11.06 -30.73 1.32
C ASN A 507 9.56 -30.98 1.45
N LEU A 508 8.88 -31.14 0.31
CA LEU A 508 7.44 -31.29 0.22
C LEU A 508 7.05 -32.63 -0.42
N PHE A 509 5.95 -33.20 0.03
CA PHE A 509 5.35 -34.41 -0.51
C PHE A 509 3.91 -34.12 -0.91
N ASP A 510 3.48 -34.65 -2.06
CA ASP A 510 2.08 -34.61 -2.48
C ASP A 510 1.33 -35.92 -2.19
N ASN A 511 0.12 -36.07 -2.77
CA ASN A 511 -0.70 -37.27 -2.70
C ASN A 511 -1.18 -37.61 -1.28
N LEU A 512 -1.64 -36.60 -0.53
CA LEU A 512 -2.01 -36.73 0.89
C LEU A 512 -3.17 -37.69 1.14
N GLN A 513 -4.04 -37.87 0.14
CA GLN A 513 -5.21 -38.76 0.20
C GLN A 513 -5.02 -40.06 -0.60
N ASN A 514 -3.81 -40.32 -1.13
CA ASN A 514 -3.51 -41.49 -1.97
C ASN A 514 -4.39 -41.62 -3.22
N ASN A 515 -4.76 -40.48 -3.83
CA ASN A 515 -5.59 -40.42 -5.04
C ASN A 515 -4.77 -40.35 -6.34
N LYS A 516 -3.45 -40.17 -6.25
CA LYS A 516 -2.51 -40.18 -7.37
C LYS A 516 -1.76 -41.51 -7.45
N PHE A 517 -1.27 -41.84 -8.65
CA PHE A 517 -0.50 -43.07 -8.92
C PHE A 517 0.76 -43.22 -8.05
N ALA A 518 1.41 -42.12 -7.68
CA ALA A 518 2.58 -42.11 -6.81
C ALA A 518 2.69 -40.79 -6.06
N THR A 519 3.38 -40.81 -4.92
CA THR A 519 3.77 -39.61 -4.17
C THR A 519 5.06 -39.04 -4.74
N THR A 520 5.00 -37.79 -5.16
CA THR A 520 6.14 -36.99 -5.60
C THR A 520 6.73 -36.22 -4.43
N ASN A 521 8.04 -36.38 -4.24
CA ASN A 521 8.87 -35.60 -3.35
C ASN A 521 9.50 -34.43 -4.12
N TYR A 522 9.35 -33.22 -3.59
CA TYR A 522 9.91 -31.98 -4.10
C TYR A 522 10.93 -31.45 -3.08
N VAL A 523 12.21 -31.46 -3.44
CA VAL A 523 13.28 -30.91 -2.62
C VAL A 523 13.88 -29.70 -3.31
N ASN A 524 13.80 -28.54 -2.66
CA ASN A 524 14.42 -27.30 -3.12
C ASN A 524 15.49 -26.87 -2.10
N THR A 525 16.71 -26.68 -2.56
CA THR A 525 17.83 -26.18 -1.75
C THR A 525 18.40 -24.94 -2.40
N ASN A 526 18.59 -23.86 -1.63
CA ASN A 526 19.25 -22.65 -2.09
C ASN A 526 20.33 -22.24 -1.08
N VAL A 527 21.55 -22.01 -1.54
CA VAL A 527 22.67 -21.53 -0.74
C VAL A 527 23.28 -20.34 -1.45
N ALA A 528 23.32 -19.18 -0.78
CA ALA A 528 23.91 -17.98 -1.34
C ALA A 528 24.82 -17.29 -0.31
N ALA A 529 25.98 -16.82 -0.76
CA ALA A 529 26.87 -15.98 0.03
C ALA A 529 26.92 -14.60 -0.63
N SER A 530 26.47 -13.59 0.12
CA SER A 530 26.50 -12.18 -0.30
C SER A 530 27.55 -11.43 0.50
N TYR A 531 28.45 -10.74 -0.19
CA TYR A 531 29.45 -9.86 0.39
C TYR A 531 29.09 -8.39 0.10
N PHE A 532 28.96 -7.61 1.16
CA PHE A 532 28.67 -6.18 1.19
C PHE A 532 29.85 -5.45 1.82
N PRO A 533 30.83 -4.99 1.01
CA PRO A 533 31.98 -4.28 1.52
C PRO A 533 31.57 -2.93 2.14
N MET A 534 32.26 -2.52 3.21
CA MET A 534 32.06 -1.20 3.84
C MET A 534 32.75 -0.05 3.06
N THR A 535 33.51 -0.39 2.02
CA THR A 535 34.21 0.55 1.13
C THR A 535 33.44 0.71 -0.18
N ILE A 536 33.94 1.56 -1.09
CA ILE A 536 33.36 1.85 -2.42
C ILE A 536 33.56 0.66 -3.42
N LEU A 537 33.41 -0.57 -2.95
CA LEU A 537 33.52 -1.77 -3.78
C LEU A 537 32.12 -2.30 -4.14
N PRO A 538 31.96 -3.00 -5.28
CA PRO A 538 30.72 -3.66 -5.62
C PRO A 538 30.34 -4.69 -4.55
N SER A 539 29.04 -4.79 -4.26
CA SER A 539 28.49 -5.96 -3.58
C SER A 539 28.50 -7.14 -4.53
N VAL A 540 28.80 -8.33 -4.02
CA VAL A 540 28.85 -9.56 -4.81
C VAL A 540 28.07 -10.66 -4.11
N THR A 541 27.16 -11.32 -4.82
CA THR A 541 26.46 -12.51 -4.35
C THR A 541 26.80 -13.68 -5.24
N VAL A 542 27.21 -14.79 -4.66
CA VAL A 542 27.37 -16.07 -5.35
C VAL A 542 26.35 -17.04 -4.77
N GLY A 543 25.60 -17.71 -5.63
CA GLY A 543 24.54 -18.61 -5.21
C GLY A 543 24.49 -19.92 -5.99
N PHE A 544 23.95 -20.92 -5.32
CA PHE A 544 23.67 -22.25 -5.81
C PHE A 544 22.22 -22.60 -5.47
N SER A 545 21.49 -23.14 -6.43
CA SER A 545 20.14 -23.67 -6.20
C SER A 545 19.99 -25.04 -6.83
N SER A 546 19.34 -25.96 -6.13
CA SER A 546 19.04 -27.31 -6.59
C SER A 546 17.56 -27.61 -6.38
N TYR A 547 16.89 -28.00 -7.46
CA TYR A 547 15.49 -28.43 -7.48
C TYR A 547 15.44 -29.90 -7.88
N TYR A 548 15.02 -30.76 -6.96
CA TYR A 548 14.91 -32.19 -7.16
C TYR A 548 13.47 -32.63 -7.02
N ASN A 549 12.95 -33.33 -8.02
CA ASN A 549 11.60 -33.87 -8.01
C ASN A 549 11.67 -35.36 -8.32
N SER A 550 11.13 -36.21 -7.44
CA SER A 550 11.07 -37.65 -7.71
C SER A 550 9.84 -38.32 -7.10
N ASN A 551 9.26 -39.29 -7.80
CA ASN A 551 8.16 -40.10 -7.29
C ASN A 551 8.46 -41.59 -7.10
N SER A 552 9.75 -41.96 -7.09
CA SER A 552 10.26 -43.33 -6.83
C SER A 552 9.71 -44.44 -7.75
N LEU A 553 9.00 -44.10 -8.82
CA LEU A 553 8.57 -45.07 -9.83
C LEU A 553 9.76 -45.52 -10.68
N ALA A 554 9.64 -46.71 -11.28
CA ALA A 554 10.62 -47.19 -12.26
C ALA A 554 10.75 -46.19 -13.41
N VAL A 555 11.97 -45.97 -13.90
CA VAL A 555 12.28 -44.90 -14.87
C VAL A 555 11.57 -45.05 -16.22
N ASP A 556 11.08 -46.24 -16.53
CA ASP A 556 10.31 -46.57 -17.74
C ASP A 556 8.78 -46.45 -17.55
N SER A 557 8.32 -46.09 -16.35
CA SER A 557 6.90 -45.86 -16.09
C SER A 557 6.44 -44.55 -16.72
N ALA A 558 5.28 -44.58 -17.38
CA ALA A 558 4.66 -43.41 -18.01
C ALA A 558 4.35 -42.26 -17.03
N PHE A 559 4.27 -42.55 -15.73
CA PHE A 559 4.05 -41.56 -14.67
C PHE A 559 5.31 -41.25 -13.87
N ALA A 560 6.47 -41.79 -14.25
CA ALA A 560 7.71 -41.56 -13.51
C ALA A 560 8.13 -40.09 -13.56
N VAL A 561 8.60 -39.61 -12.42
CA VAL A 561 9.23 -38.30 -12.28
C VAL A 561 10.56 -38.56 -11.58
N ASP A 562 11.65 -38.20 -12.23
CA ASP A 562 12.98 -38.07 -11.61
C ASP A 562 13.78 -37.03 -12.38
N ASN A 563 13.76 -35.79 -11.88
CA ASN A 563 14.53 -34.70 -12.47
C ASN A 563 15.26 -33.89 -11.40
N THR A 564 16.44 -33.40 -11.79
CA THR A 564 17.25 -32.50 -10.99
C THR A 564 17.61 -31.29 -11.82
N THR A 565 17.31 -30.08 -11.35
CA THR A 565 17.78 -28.83 -11.94
C THR A 565 18.75 -28.16 -10.99
N ILE A 566 19.98 -27.92 -11.44
CA ILE A 566 21.01 -27.20 -10.69
C ILE A 566 21.24 -25.86 -11.35
N ARG A 567 21.34 -24.80 -10.54
CA ARG A 567 21.67 -23.44 -10.98
C ARG A 567 22.83 -22.89 -10.16
N TYR A 568 23.80 -22.29 -10.83
CA TYR A 568 24.80 -21.43 -10.22
C TYR A 568 24.58 -20.00 -10.73
N TYR A 569 24.74 -19.02 -9.86
CA TYR A 569 24.65 -17.62 -10.27
C TYR A 569 25.62 -16.74 -9.50
N ILE A 570 26.03 -15.66 -10.16
CA ILE A 570 26.78 -14.57 -9.57
C ILE A 570 26.09 -13.25 -9.92
N GLU A 571 25.93 -12.40 -8.92
CA GLU A 571 25.32 -11.09 -9.05
C GLU A 571 26.25 -10.06 -8.43
N SER A 572 26.45 -8.95 -9.11
CA SER A 572 27.25 -7.85 -8.62
C SER A 572 26.48 -6.54 -8.79
N SER A 573 26.45 -5.71 -7.76
CA SER A 573 25.82 -4.38 -7.84
C SER A 573 26.70 -3.29 -7.25
N TYR A 574 26.77 -2.16 -7.93
CA TYR A 574 27.62 -1.03 -7.57
C TYR A 574 26.89 0.30 -7.79
N GLY A 575 26.73 1.06 -6.71
CA GLY A 575 26.23 2.42 -6.75
C GLY A 575 27.36 3.43 -6.73
N PHE A 576 27.31 4.45 -7.60
CA PHE A 576 28.28 5.54 -7.61
C PHE A 576 27.59 6.88 -7.93
N ASN A 577 28.23 7.98 -7.54
CA ASN A 577 27.72 9.33 -7.82
C ASN A 577 28.51 9.94 -8.98
N TYR A 578 27.80 10.39 -10.02
CA TYR A 578 28.35 11.19 -11.12
C TYR A 578 27.29 12.20 -11.57
N GLY A 579 27.31 13.39 -10.95
CA GLY A 579 26.26 14.42 -11.04
C GLY A 579 24.97 14.04 -10.31
N VAL A 580 24.48 12.83 -10.57
CA VAL A 580 23.36 12.16 -9.90
C VAL A 580 23.80 10.75 -9.45
N ARG A 581 23.01 10.12 -8.58
CA ARG A 581 23.27 8.76 -8.11
C ARG A 581 22.95 7.74 -9.21
N HIS A 582 23.92 6.93 -9.58
CA HIS A 582 23.81 5.81 -10.53
C HIS A 582 23.88 4.48 -9.79
N ASN A 583 23.28 3.44 -10.36
CA ASN A 583 23.42 2.06 -9.89
C ASN A 583 23.58 1.14 -11.10
N VAL A 584 24.61 0.31 -11.08
CA VAL A 584 24.87 -0.70 -12.12
C VAL A 584 24.80 -2.06 -11.47
N SER A 585 23.99 -2.95 -12.04
CA SER A 585 23.85 -4.33 -11.61
C SER A 585 24.14 -5.28 -12.77
N VAL A 586 24.98 -6.27 -12.54
CA VAL A 586 25.29 -7.34 -13.50
C VAL A 586 24.95 -8.66 -12.86
N SER A 587 24.22 -9.51 -13.57
CA SER A 587 23.91 -10.87 -13.13
C SER A 587 24.30 -11.87 -14.22
N PHE A 588 24.88 -12.99 -13.80
CA PHE A 588 25.19 -14.12 -14.66
C PHE A 588 24.73 -15.39 -13.97
N GLY A 589 24.09 -16.28 -14.70
CA GLY A 589 23.64 -17.55 -14.15
C GLY A 589 23.63 -18.64 -15.20
N ILE A 590 23.99 -19.85 -14.78
CA ILE A 590 23.91 -21.06 -15.59
C ILE A 590 22.99 -22.05 -14.89
N SER A 591 22.15 -22.73 -15.66
CA SER A 591 21.29 -23.80 -15.16
C SER A 591 21.45 -25.04 -16.03
N ASN A 592 21.40 -26.20 -15.39
CA ASN A 592 21.40 -27.50 -16.05
C ASN A 592 20.30 -28.37 -15.45
N ARG A 593 19.44 -28.91 -16.31
CA ARG A 593 18.38 -29.85 -15.92
C ARG A 593 18.73 -31.24 -16.44
N LYS A 594 18.80 -32.21 -15.53
CA LYS A 594 18.95 -33.63 -15.83
C LYS A 594 17.63 -34.35 -15.57
N ASP A 595 17.06 -34.93 -16.62
CA ASP A 595 15.92 -35.84 -16.53
C ASP A 595 16.42 -37.29 -16.56
N ARG A 596 15.89 -38.15 -15.69
CA ARG A 596 16.31 -39.55 -15.55
C ARG A 596 15.21 -40.55 -15.92
N VAL A 597 14.08 -40.07 -16.43
CA VAL A 597 12.99 -40.89 -16.95
C VAL A 597 13.32 -41.32 -18.39
N LEU A 598 13.05 -42.58 -18.72
CA LEU A 598 13.09 -43.14 -20.07
C LEU A 598 11.69 -42.94 -20.68
N LEU A 599 11.59 -42.09 -21.71
CA LEU A 599 10.35 -41.92 -22.47
C LEU A 599 10.06 -43.12 -23.38
#